data_AF-A0A812VVM6-F1
#
_entry.id   AF-A0A812VVM6-F1
#
_cell.length_a   1.000
_cell.length_b   1.000
_cell.length_c   1.000
_cell.angle_alpha   90.00
_cell.angle_beta   90.00
_cell.angle_gamma   90.00
#
_symmetry.space_group_name_H-M   'P 1'
#
loop_
_entity.id
_entity.type
_entity.pdbx_description
1 polymer ?
#
loop_
_entity_poly.entity_id
_entity_poly.type
_entity_poly.pdbx_seq_one_letter_code
_entity_poly.pdbx_strand_id
1 'polypeptide(L)'
;MWQVTLDVMQALKEDLLFRCMYVTDSASGKDVELESIDVGDGPGVRQGVQRFRFESSPPAQSAIEASGGPLEVAGLYLSAVYRGEEFCRVGYYVRHDYDDPALQEDPPATVDWARLRRVLSEPCVTKFQIAWDATEADHGRKRVREEDAGLCAGGTWVG
;
A
#
# COMPACT_ATOMS: atom_id res chain seq x y z
N MET A 1 8.86 8.10 -6.59
CA MET A 1 10.00 7.94 -5.68
C MET A 1 9.55 8.25 -4.28
N TRP A 2 9.84 7.37 -3.34
CA TRP A 2 9.63 7.55 -1.91
C TRP A 2 10.94 7.36 -1.17
N GLN A 3 11.10 8.07 -0.05
CA GLN A 3 12.15 7.78 0.92
C GLN A 3 11.52 7.04 2.09
N VAL A 4 11.78 5.73 2.17
CA VAL A 4 11.20 4.87 3.20
C VAL A 4 12.12 4.84 4.41
N THR A 5 11.54 4.97 5.60
CA THR A 5 12.22 4.77 6.89
C THR A 5 11.49 3.69 7.66
N LEU A 6 12.21 2.64 8.04
CA LEU A 6 11.71 1.55 8.86
C LEU A 6 12.39 1.58 10.22
N ASP A 7 11.62 1.43 11.28
CA ASP A 7 12.15 1.22 12.62
C ASP A 7 11.85 -0.22 13.04
N VAL A 8 12.88 -1.06 13.00
CA VAL A 8 12.77 -2.50 13.19
C VAL A 8 13.05 -2.80 14.65
N MET A 9 12.00 -3.10 15.41
CA MET A 9 12.09 -3.28 16.87
C MET A 9 12.87 -4.53 17.28
N GLN A 10 12.76 -5.60 16.49
CA GLN A 10 13.45 -6.88 16.69
C GLN A 10 13.92 -7.39 15.34
N ALA A 11 15.11 -8.01 15.29
CA ALA A 11 15.65 -8.55 14.04
C ALA A 11 14.71 -9.62 13.47
N LEU A 12 14.43 -9.53 12.17
CA LEU A 12 13.61 -10.46 11.42
C LEU A 12 14.48 -11.50 10.74
N LYS A 13 13.99 -12.74 10.64
CA LYS A 13 14.72 -13.86 10.01
C LYS A 13 14.70 -13.84 8.47
N GLU A 14 13.68 -13.24 7.87
CA GLU A 14 13.50 -13.16 6.42
C GLU A 14 13.39 -11.71 5.95
N ASP A 15 13.49 -11.50 4.64
CA ASP A 15 13.46 -10.16 4.06
C ASP A 15 12.03 -9.63 4.04
N LEU A 16 11.93 -8.30 4.05
CA LEU A 16 10.67 -7.62 3.81
C LEU A 16 10.51 -7.41 2.30
N LEU A 17 9.33 -7.69 1.77
CA LEU A 17 9.00 -7.39 0.38
C LEU A 17 8.17 -6.11 0.33
N PHE A 18 8.70 -5.09 -0.34
CA PHE A 18 7.99 -3.85 -0.64
C PHE A 18 7.49 -3.89 -2.07
N ARG A 19 6.21 -3.57 -2.27
CA ARG A 19 5.58 -3.48 -3.59
C ARG A 19 4.94 -2.13 -3.79
N CYS A 20 4.96 -1.62 -5.02
CA CYS A 20 4.18 -0.48 -5.46
C CYS A 20 3.09 -0.99 -6.40
N MET A 21 1.83 -0.73 -6.07
CA MET A 21 0.66 -1.27 -6.76
C MET A 21 -0.24 -0.14 -7.27
N TYR A 22 -0.74 -0.27 -8.50
CA TYR A 22 -1.73 0.62 -9.10
C TYR A 22 -3.08 -0.08 -9.22
N VAL A 23 -4.14 0.57 -8.74
CA VAL A 23 -5.50 0.02 -8.73
C VAL A 23 -6.15 0.37 -10.07
N THR A 24 -6.34 -0.64 -10.93
CA THR A 24 -6.99 -0.44 -12.23
C THR A 24 -8.50 -0.57 -12.16
N ASP A 25 -9.02 -1.41 -11.28
CA ASP A 25 -10.44 -1.61 -11.09
C ASP A 25 -10.69 -2.16 -9.69
N SER A 26 -11.32 -1.34 -8.86
CA SER A 26 -11.66 -1.70 -7.48
C SER A 26 -12.62 -2.89 -7.39
N ALA A 27 -13.39 -3.17 -8.44
CA ALA A 27 -14.37 -4.25 -8.47
C ALA A 27 -13.79 -5.59 -8.93
N SER A 28 -12.84 -5.61 -9.87
CA SER A 28 -12.23 -6.86 -10.34
C SER A 28 -11.00 -7.31 -9.56
N GLY A 29 -10.41 -6.45 -8.72
CA GLY A 29 -9.28 -6.80 -7.87
C GLY A 29 -7.98 -7.07 -8.64
N LYS A 30 -7.87 -6.56 -9.87
CA LYS A 30 -6.70 -6.70 -10.73
C LYS A 30 -5.76 -5.52 -10.55
N ASP A 31 -5.15 -5.43 -9.37
CA ASP A 31 -4.09 -4.44 -9.14
C ASP A 31 -2.87 -4.78 -10.00
N VAL A 32 -2.24 -3.75 -10.56
CA VAL A 32 -1.02 -3.88 -11.38
C VAL A 32 0.19 -3.57 -10.49
N GLU A 33 1.12 -4.53 -10.39
CA GLU A 33 2.40 -4.28 -9.74
C GLU A 33 3.28 -3.40 -10.64
N LEU A 34 3.72 -2.26 -10.12
CA LEU A 34 4.58 -1.30 -10.82
C LEU A 34 6.06 -1.52 -10.51
N GLU A 35 6.37 -1.94 -9.29
CA GLU A 35 7.73 -2.24 -8.84
C GLU A 35 7.70 -3.08 -7.57
N SER A 36 8.73 -3.89 -7.35
CA SER A 36 8.98 -4.55 -6.07
C SER A 36 10.47 -4.63 -5.70
N ILE A 37 10.74 -4.70 -4.41
CA ILE A 37 12.08 -4.73 -3.83
C ILE A 37 12.07 -5.57 -2.55
N ASP A 38 13.03 -6.47 -2.44
CA ASP A 38 13.39 -7.14 -1.19
C ASP A 38 14.29 -6.22 -0.36
N VAL A 39 13.92 -6.02 0.90
CA VAL A 39 14.63 -5.20 1.87
C VAL A 39 15.19 -6.13 2.94
N GLY A 40 16.49 -6.35 2.85
CA GLY A 40 17.31 -7.20 3.71
C GLY A 40 18.77 -7.15 3.23
N ASP A 41 19.72 -7.39 4.12
CA ASP A 41 21.17 -7.39 3.81
C ASP A 41 21.71 -8.84 3.80
N GLY A 42 21.01 -9.75 3.11
CA GLY A 42 21.13 -11.20 3.27
C GLY A 42 19.84 -11.75 3.90
N PRO A 43 19.80 -12.94 4.54
CA PRO A 43 18.56 -13.39 5.16
C PRO A 43 18.22 -12.50 6.36
N GLY A 44 17.12 -11.76 6.25
CA GLY A 44 16.54 -11.05 7.38
C GLY A 44 16.84 -9.57 7.43
N VAL A 45 16.16 -8.92 8.37
CA VAL A 45 16.24 -7.48 8.59
C VAL A 45 16.77 -7.21 9.98
N ARG A 46 17.86 -6.44 10.08
CA ARG A 46 18.49 -6.11 11.36
C ARG A 46 17.63 -5.16 12.19
N GLN A 47 17.69 -5.33 13.51
CA GLN A 47 17.10 -4.39 14.46
C GLN A 47 17.68 -2.97 14.26
N GLY A 48 16.81 -1.97 14.41
CA GLY A 48 17.15 -0.55 14.35
C GLY A 48 16.52 0.17 13.15
N VAL A 49 16.94 1.42 12.96
CA VAL A 49 16.40 2.29 11.92
C VAL A 49 17.11 2.06 10.59
N GLN A 50 16.32 1.72 9.57
CA GLN A 50 16.78 1.50 8.20
C GLN A 50 16.14 2.52 7.26
N ARG A 51 16.89 2.96 6.25
CA ARG A 51 16.41 3.92 5.25
C ARG A 51 16.83 3.50 3.87
N PHE A 52 15.90 3.55 2.93
CA PHE A 52 16.17 3.26 1.54
C PHE A 52 15.28 4.11 0.62
N ARG A 53 15.69 4.22 -0.64
CA ARG A 53 14.89 4.85 -1.68
C ARG A 53 14.07 3.76 -2.36
N PHE A 54 12.77 4.01 -2.49
CA PHE A 54 11.90 3.18 -3.30
C PHE A 54 11.46 3.97 -4.53
N GLU A 55 11.97 3.56 -5.68
CA GLU A 55 11.62 4.12 -6.98
C GLU A 55 10.68 3.14 -7.68
N SER A 56 9.78 3.65 -8.53
CA SER A 56 8.81 2.84 -9.24
C SER A 56 8.51 3.52 -10.56
N SER A 57 8.32 2.70 -11.59
CA SER A 57 7.89 3.15 -12.91
C SER A 57 6.44 3.68 -12.86
N PRO A 58 6.08 4.65 -13.72
CA PRO A 58 4.68 5.04 -13.87
C PRO A 58 3.84 3.86 -14.42
N PRO A 59 2.53 3.80 -14.12
CA PRO A 59 1.64 2.85 -14.77
C PRO A 59 1.61 3.08 -16.29
N ALA A 60 1.44 2.00 -17.05
CA ALA A 60 1.21 2.09 -18.50
C ALA A 60 -0.10 2.81 -18.80
N GLN A 61 -0.18 3.50 -19.94
CA GLN A 61 -1.40 4.22 -20.36
C GLN A 61 -2.64 3.32 -20.37
N SER A 62 -2.51 2.07 -20.81
CA SER A 62 -3.61 1.10 -20.79
C SER A 62 -4.15 0.80 -19.39
N ALA A 63 -3.29 0.80 -18.37
CA ALA A 63 -3.71 0.64 -16.97
C ALA A 63 -4.45 1.88 -16.45
N ILE A 64 -4.03 3.07 -16.88
CA ILE A 64 -4.69 4.34 -16.55
C ILE A 64 -6.06 4.43 -17.23
N GLU A 65 -6.15 4.02 -18.49
CA GLU A 65 -7.43 3.95 -19.23
C GLU A 65 -8.38 2.94 -18.59
N ALA A 66 -7.87 1.79 -18.15
CA ALA A 66 -8.66 0.78 -17.44
C ALA A 66 -9.25 1.31 -16.13
N SER A 67 -8.59 2.26 -15.44
CA SER A 67 -9.11 2.94 -14.25
C SER A 67 -10.11 4.06 -14.53
N GLY A 68 -10.61 4.18 -15.76
CA GLY A 68 -11.56 5.23 -16.16
C GLY A 68 -10.91 6.42 -16.87
N GLY A 69 -9.58 6.41 -17.02
CA GLY A 69 -8.82 7.46 -17.70
C GLY A 69 -7.96 8.31 -16.76
N PRO A 70 -7.11 9.19 -17.33
CA PRO A 70 -6.09 9.90 -16.56
C PRO A 70 -6.62 11.01 -15.65
N LEU A 71 -7.77 11.61 -15.99
CA LEU A 71 -8.40 12.67 -15.19
C LEU A 71 -9.26 12.13 -14.05
N GLU A 72 -9.59 10.84 -14.09
CA GLU A 72 -10.31 10.15 -13.04
C GLU A 72 -9.39 9.83 -11.86
N VAL A 73 -9.99 9.69 -10.68
CA VAL A 73 -9.25 9.31 -9.47
C VAL A 73 -9.09 7.79 -9.42
N ALA A 74 -7.83 7.35 -9.35
CA ALA A 74 -7.45 5.96 -9.13
C ALA A 74 -6.72 5.78 -7.80
N GLY A 75 -6.46 4.52 -7.42
CA GLY A 75 -5.69 4.16 -6.24
C GLY A 75 -4.24 3.80 -6.57
N LEU A 76 -3.30 4.19 -5.72
CA LEU A 76 -1.91 3.75 -5.74
C LEU A 76 -1.52 3.40 -4.31
N TYR A 77 -0.80 2.30 -4.07
CA TYR A 77 -0.33 2.00 -2.72
C TYR A 77 1.04 1.35 -2.68
N LEU A 78 1.74 1.60 -1.58
CA LEU A 78 2.91 0.84 -1.19
C LEU A 78 2.48 -0.23 -0.19
N SER A 79 2.81 -1.48 -0.48
CA SER A 79 2.56 -2.63 0.39
C SER A 79 3.88 -3.11 0.98
N ALA A 80 3.92 -3.31 2.30
CA ALA A 80 5.05 -3.92 2.98
C ALA A 80 4.62 -5.30 3.52
N VAL A 81 5.35 -6.33 3.12
CA VAL A 81 5.00 -7.74 3.32
C VAL A 81 6.15 -8.44 4.03
N TYR A 82 5.82 -9.31 4.98
CA TYR A 82 6.78 -10.20 5.64
C TYR A 82 6.23 -11.62 5.61
N ARG A 83 7.04 -12.60 5.17
CA ARG A 83 6.63 -14.02 5.07
C ARG A 83 5.30 -14.23 4.31
N GLY A 84 5.01 -13.38 3.32
CA GLY A 84 3.77 -13.42 2.54
C GLY A 84 2.56 -12.73 3.18
N GLU A 85 2.68 -12.22 4.41
CA GLU A 85 1.63 -11.46 5.09
C GLU A 85 1.92 -9.95 5.03
N GLU A 86 0.96 -9.17 4.53
CA GLU A 86 1.06 -7.71 4.52
C GLU A 86 0.86 -7.16 5.94
N PHE A 87 1.79 -6.33 6.42
CA PHE A 87 1.70 -5.71 7.74
C PHE A 87 1.48 -4.19 7.68
N CYS A 88 1.77 -3.55 6.55
CA CYS A 88 1.58 -2.13 6.37
C CYS A 88 1.23 -1.82 4.91
N ARG A 89 0.26 -0.92 4.73
CA ARG A 89 -0.11 -0.35 3.44
C ARG A 89 -0.16 1.16 3.55
N VAL A 90 0.51 1.85 2.62
CA VAL A 90 0.45 3.30 2.49
C VAL A 90 -0.22 3.62 1.15
N GLY A 91 -1.50 4.00 1.21
CA GLY A 91 -2.32 4.32 0.06
C GLY A 91 -2.33 5.80 -0.29
N TYR A 92 -2.50 6.08 -1.57
CA TYR A 92 -2.66 7.40 -2.17
C TYR A 92 -3.81 7.34 -3.16
N TYR A 93 -4.59 8.40 -3.24
CA TYR A 93 -5.36 8.68 -4.45
C TYR A 93 -4.45 9.34 -5.47
N VAL A 94 -4.56 8.91 -6.72
CA VAL A 94 -3.78 9.42 -7.84
C VAL A 94 -4.71 9.86 -8.95
N ARG A 95 -4.39 11.00 -9.55
CA ARG A 95 -4.97 11.46 -10.81
C ARG A 95 -3.93 12.26 -11.58
N HIS A 96 -4.25 12.62 -12.82
CA HIS A 96 -3.44 13.54 -13.59
C HIS A 96 -4.19 14.84 -13.80
N ASP A 97 -3.51 15.95 -13.52
CA ASP A 97 -4.04 17.28 -13.77
C ASP A 97 -3.31 17.87 -14.98
N TYR A 98 -4.04 18.66 -15.77
CA TYR A 98 -3.41 19.43 -16.82
C TYR A 98 -2.42 20.43 -16.25
N ASP A 99 -1.39 20.66 -17.04
CA ASP A 99 -0.24 21.47 -16.71
C ASP A 99 -0.51 23.00 -16.72
N ASP A 100 -1.70 23.38 -17.18
CA ASP A 100 -2.20 24.73 -17.45
C ASP A 100 -3.64 24.87 -16.95
N PRO A 101 -3.95 25.92 -16.14
CA PRO A 101 -5.29 26.15 -15.60
C PRO A 101 -6.40 26.23 -16.65
N ALA A 102 -6.13 26.79 -17.84
CA ALA A 102 -7.15 26.92 -18.88
C ALA A 102 -7.61 25.54 -19.39
N LEU A 103 -6.68 24.57 -19.50
CA LEU A 103 -7.01 23.20 -19.85
C LEU A 103 -7.66 22.41 -18.69
N GLN A 104 -7.47 22.84 -17.45
CA GLN A 104 -8.16 22.23 -16.32
C GLN A 104 -9.63 22.67 -16.28
N GLU A 105 -9.92 23.94 -16.60
CA GLU A 105 -11.28 24.49 -16.64
C GLU A 105 -12.08 23.98 -17.85
N ASP A 106 -11.45 23.90 -19.01
CA ASP A 106 -12.05 23.37 -20.25
C ASP A 106 -11.12 22.30 -20.88
N PRO A 107 -11.20 21.04 -20.41
CA PRO A 107 -10.34 19.97 -20.91
C PRO A 107 -10.68 19.61 -22.36
N PRO A 108 -9.67 19.35 -23.21
CA PRO A 108 -9.90 19.00 -24.60
C PRO A 108 -10.61 17.65 -24.73
N ALA A 109 -11.38 17.48 -25.82
CA ALA A 109 -12.12 16.25 -26.09
C ALA A 109 -11.21 15.01 -26.25
N THR A 110 -9.97 15.20 -26.72
CA THR A 110 -8.95 14.14 -26.76
C THR A 110 -7.85 14.50 -25.77
N VAL A 111 -7.51 13.55 -24.90
CA VAL A 111 -6.50 13.76 -23.87
C VAL A 111 -5.13 14.02 -24.49
N ASP A 112 -4.52 15.14 -24.10
CA ASP A 112 -3.12 15.44 -24.43
C ASP A 112 -2.19 14.97 -23.30
N TRP A 113 -1.69 13.75 -23.43
CA TRP A 113 -0.82 13.10 -22.45
C TRP A 113 0.48 13.86 -22.18
N ALA A 114 0.97 14.66 -23.14
CA ALA A 114 2.20 15.44 -22.95
C ALA A 114 2.02 16.59 -21.95
N ARG A 115 0.77 16.99 -21.71
CA ARG A 115 0.39 18.08 -20.80
C ARG A 115 -0.22 17.59 -19.49
N LEU A 116 -0.03 16.31 -19.14
CA LEU A 116 -0.52 15.76 -17.89
C LEU A 116 0.59 15.69 -16.84
N ARG A 117 0.29 16.15 -15.62
CA ARG A 117 1.14 15.98 -14.45
C ARG A 117 0.43 15.12 -13.42
N ARG A 118 1.13 14.11 -12.89
CA ARG A 118 0.59 13.25 -11.82
C ARG A 118 0.50 14.01 -10.51
N VAL A 119 -0.65 13.92 -9.86
CA VAL A 119 -0.92 14.47 -8.52
C VAL A 119 -1.30 13.33 -7.59
N LEU A 120 -0.74 13.33 -6.38
CA LEU A 120 -1.05 12.37 -5.32
C LEU A 120 -1.75 13.09 -4.16
N SER A 121 -2.68 12.41 -3.52
CA SER A 121 -3.25 12.88 -2.25
C SER A 121 -2.25 12.77 -1.10
N GLU A 122 -2.65 13.27 0.06
CA GLU A 122 -2.03 12.88 1.33
C GLU A 122 -2.09 11.35 1.52
N PRO A 123 -1.07 10.74 2.16
CA PRO A 123 -1.04 9.30 2.39
C PRO A 123 -2.05 8.87 3.44
N CYS A 124 -2.72 7.75 3.19
CA CYS A 124 -3.49 7.01 4.19
C CYS A 124 -2.71 5.75 4.60
N VAL A 125 -2.52 5.53 5.90
CA VAL A 125 -1.75 4.40 6.43
C VAL A 125 -2.67 3.38 7.08
N THR A 126 -2.62 2.15 6.59
CA THR A 126 -3.31 1.01 7.18
C THR A 126 -2.28 0.01 7.70
N LYS A 127 -2.47 -0.47 8.93
CA LYS A 127 -1.60 -1.46 9.55
C LYS A 127 -2.38 -2.75 9.79
N PHE A 128 -1.74 -3.87 9.56
CA PHE A 128 -2.30 -5.20 9.75
C PHE A 128 -1.48 -5.93 10.81
N GLN A 129 -2.14 -6.74 11.63
CA GLN A 129 -1.46 -7.62 12.58
C GLN A 129 -1.08 -8.91 11.86
N ILE A 130 0.18 -9.30 11.96
CA ILE A 130 0.72 -10.52 11.36
C ILE A 130 1.52 -11.31 12.40
N ALA A 131 1.76 -12.59 12.11
CA ALA A 131 2.77 -13.35 12.82
C ALA A 131 4.16 -12.99 12.27
N TRP A 132 5.05 -12.52 13.14
CA TRP A 132 6.43 -12.18 12.75
C TRP A 132 7.29 -13.45 12.73
N ASP A 133 8.14 -13.64 13.74
CA ASP A 133 8.92 -14.86 13.92
C ASP A 133 8.39 -15.62 15.14
N ALA A 134 7.23 -16.26 14.97
CA ALA A 134 6.70 -17.12 16.02
C ALA A 134 7.71 -18.21 16.37
N THR A 135 8.00 -18.37 17.66
CA THR A 135 8.56 -19.62 18.18
C THR A 135 7.48 -20.70 18.02
N GLU A 136 7.87 -21.94 17.66
CA GLU A 136 7.03 -23.14 17.52
C GLU A 136 5.88 -23.27 18.55
N ALA A 137 5.99 -22.66 19.73
CA ALA A 137 4.98 -22.60 20.78
C ALA A 137 3.67 -21.85 20.44
N ASP A 138 3.61 -20.99 19.42
CA ASP A 138 2.44 -20.12 19.18
C ASP A 138 1.41 -20.69 18.17
N HIS A 139 1.73 -21.80 17.49
CA HIS A 139 0.83 -22.47 16.53
C HIS A 139 -0.39 -23.16 17.19
N GLY A 140 -0.55 -23.04 18.51
CA GLY A 140 -1.59 -23.71 19.31
C GLY A 140 -2.90 -22.93 19.46
N ARG A 141 -3.02 -21.66 19.07
CA ARG A 141 -4.26 -20.89 19.26
C ARG A 141 -5.04 -20.76 17.95
N LYS A 142 -5.65 -21.87 17.51
CA LYS A 142 -6.64 -21.86 16.43
C LYS A 142 -7.77 -20.87 16.75
N ARG A 143 -8.09 -20.04 15.74
CA ARG A 143 -9.22 -19.10 15.67
C ARG A 143 -10.51 -19.76 16.13
N VAL A 144 -11.10 -19.27 17.22
CA VAL A 144 -12.52 -19.50 17.50
C VAL A 144 -13.30 -18.58 16.56
N ARG A 145 -14.16 -19.16 15.73
CA ARG A 145 -15.23 -18.44 15.03
C ARG A 145 -16.26 -18.04 16.08
N GLU A 146 -16.58 -16.76 16.17
CA GLU A 146 -17.65 -16.25 17.03
C GLU A 146 -18.66 -15.51 16.15
N GLU A 147 -19.54 -16.29 15.52
CA GLU A 147 -20.93 -15.87 15.28
C GLU A 147 -21.78 -16.72 16.24
N ASP A 148 -22.71 -16.06 16.92
CA ASP A 148 -23.71 -16.58 17.87
C ASP A 148 -23.28 -16.90 19.32
N ALA A 149 -23.06 -15.85 20.10
CA ALA A 149 -23.57 -15.78 21.47
C ALA A 149 -23.99 -14.35 21.81
N GLY A 150 -25.29 -14.11 21.89
CA GLY A 150 -25.87 -12.86 22.34
C GLY A 150 -25.67 -12.59 23.83
N LEU A 151 -25.96 -11.33 24.19
CA LEU A 151 -26.31 -10.80 25.50
C LEU A 151 -25.21 -10.62 26.57
N CYS A 152 -25.01 -9.33 26.87
CA CYS A 152 -24.92 -8.71 28.20
C CYS A 152 -23.67 -8.93 29.06
N ALA A 153 -22.92 -7.84 29.31
CA ALA A 153 -23.03 -7.03 30.54
C ALA A 153 -21.68 -6.40 30.96
N GLY A 154 -21.70 -5.08 31.16
CA GLY A 154 -21.09 -4.39 32.31
C GLY A 154 -19.56 -4.30 32.42
N GLY A 155 -19.04 -3.06 32.41
CA GLY A 155 -17.72 -2.78 32.98
C GLY A 155 -17.13 -1.43 32.56
N THR A 156 -17.48 -0.37 33.28
CA THR A 156 -16.80 0.94 33.24
C THR A 156 -15.38 0.82 33.78
N TRP A 157 -14.39 1.52 33.19
CA TRP A 157 -13.20 1.97 33.94
C TRP A 157 -12.79 3.38 33.53
N VAL A 158 -12.49 4.16 34.56
CA VAL A 158 -12.06 5.56 34.56
C VAL A 158 -10.58 5.57 34.90
N GLY A 159 -9.82 6.46 34.25
CA GLY A 159 -8.41 6.74 34.48
C GLY A 159 -7.86 7.60 33.38
#